data_AF-A0A2V7TNV0-F1
#
_entry.id   AF-A0A2V7TNV0-F1
#
_cell.length_a   1.000
_cell.length_b   1.000
_cell.length_c   1.000
_cell.angle_alpha   90.00
_cell.angle_beta   90.00
_cell.angle_gamma   90.00
#
_symmetry.space_group_name_H-M   'P 1'
#
loop_
_entity.id
_entity.type
_entity.pdbx_description
1 polymer ?
#
loop_
_entity_poly.entity_id
_entity_poly.type
_entity_poly.pdbx_seq_one_letter_code
_entity_poly.pdbx_strand_id
1 'polypeptide(L)' 'MQAQLSRSIPTWVPQTIELVVGRGRIRHSQVFESPRSARWDVIVELQDGTEVLAWVDTDHQTPQGVEAVVLQAMHDAGLA' A
#
# COMPACT_ATOMS: atom_id res chain seq x y z
N MET A 1 -22.04 9.60 16.41
CA MET A 1 -21.76 10.04 15.04
C MET A 1 -20.28 9.76 14.77
N GLN A 2 -19.93 8.62 14.18
CA GLN A 2 -18.56 8.40 13.73
C GLN A 2 -18.42 9.08 12.37
N ALA A 3 -17.50 10.04 12.27
CA ALA A 3 -17.18 10.71 11.02
C ALA A 3 -16.61 9.66 10.07
N GLN A 4 -17.40 9.26 9.08
CA GLN A 4 -16.94 8.46 7.95
C GLN A 4 -16.12 9.39 7.06
N LEU A 5 -14.85 9.57 7.43
CA LEU A 5 -13.85 10.20 6.60
C LEU A 5 -13.60 9.24 5.43
N SER A 6 -14.44 9.30 4.39
CA SER A 6 -14.01 8.79 3.09
C SER A 6 -12.93 9.73 2.60
N ARG A 7 -11.68 9.39 2.91
CA ARG A 7 -10.53 10.12 2.37
C ARG A 7 -10.18 9.44 1.07
N SER A 8 -10.49 10.10 -0.04
CA SER A 8 -9.95 9.74 -1.35
C SER A 8 -8.45 9.45 -1.20
N ILE A 9 -8.01 8.28 -1.64
CA ILE A 9 -6.61 7.87 -1.52
C ILE A 9 -5.74 8.93 -2.20
N PRO A 10 -4.80 9.56 -1.47
CA PRO A 10 -3.97 10.60 -2.03
C PRO A 10 -3.14 10.10 -3.21
N THR A 11 -2.94 10.95 -4.22
CA THR A 11 -2.18 10.61 -5.43
C THR A 11 -0.70 10.29 -5.17
N TRP A 12 -0.16 10.68 -4.00
CA TRP A 12 1.19 10.31 -3.59
C TRP A 12 1.30 8.84 -3.18
N VAL A 13 0.21 8.17 -2.77
CA VAL A 13 0.27 6.79 -2.27
C VAL A 13 0.76 5.81 -3.34
N PRO A 14 0.19 5.78 -4.57
CA PRO A 14 0.72 4.94 -5.64
C PRO A 14 2.19 5.26 -5.99
N GLN A 15 2.58 6.54 -5.93
CA GLN A 15 3.95 6.97 -6.22
C GLN A 15 4.95 6.43 -5.18
N THR A 16 4.59 6.46 -3.89
CA THR A 16 5.39 5.87 -2.82
C THR A 16 5.53 4.35 -3.02
N ILE A 17 4.46 3.66 -3.37
CA ILE A 17 4.51 2.20 -3.65
C ILE A 17 5.46 1.90 -4.82
N GLU A 18 5.36 2.65 -5.93
CA GLU A 18 6.24 2.48 -7.09
C GLU A 18 7.71 2.74 -6.76
N LEU A 19 8.00 3.73 -5.91
CA LEU A 19 9.35 4.05 -5.46
C LEU A 19 9.95 2.93 -4.60
N VAL A 20 9.16 2.40 -3.67
CA VAL A 20 9.60 1.39 -2.69
C VAL A 20 9.80 0.02 -3.32
N VAL A 21 8.84 -0.42 -4.12
CA VAL A 21 8.90 -1.74 -4.78
C VAL A 21 9.85 -1.70 -5.99
N GLY A 22 9.96 -0.54 -6.63
CA GLY A 22 10.65 -0.34 -7.89
C GLY A 22 9.69 -0.53 -9.07
N ARG A 23 9.37 0.57 -9.76
CA ARG A 23 8.40 0.61 -10.87
C ARG A 23 8.58 -0.48 -11.94
N GLY A 24 9.83 -0.88 -12.25
CA GLY A 24 10.12 -1.95 -13.21
C GLY A 24 9.79 -3.37 -12.75
N ARG A 25 9.56 -3.56 -11.44
CA ARG A 25 9.19 -4.85 -10.83
C ARG A 25 7.68 -5.02 -10.70
N ILE A 26 6.91 -3.93 -10.75
CA ILE A 26 5.45 -3.96 -10.61
C ILE A 26 4.83 -4.31 -11.94
N ARG A 27 3.94 -5.31 -11.94
CA ARG A 27 3.01 -5.59 -13.03
C ARG A 27 1.69 -4.83 -12.85
N HIS A 28 1.17 -4.86 -11.63
CA HIS A 28 -0.06 -4.15 -11.27
C HIS A 28 0.01 -3.72 -9.79
N SER A 29 -0.61 -2.59 -9.45
CA SER A 29 -0.82 -2.20 -8.06
C SER A 29 -2.20 -1.57 -7.87
N GLN A 30 -2.81 -1.84 -6.72
CA GLN A 30 -4.11 -1.32 -6.35
C GLN A 30 -4.10 -0.89 -4.89
N VAL A 31 -4.75 0.24 -4.62
CA VAL A 31 -5.01 0.74 -3.26
C VAL A 31 -6.49 1.06 -3.17
N PHE A 32 -7.16 0.59 -2.12
CA PHE A 32 -8.56 0.91 -1.85
C PHE A 32 -8.80 1.12 -0.36
N GLU A 33 -9.75 1.98 -0.04
CA GLU A 33 -10.17 2.24 1.34
C GLU A 33 -11.03 1.07 1.83
N SER A 34 -10.67 0.48 2.97
CA SER A 34 -11.46 -0.62 3.53
C SER A 34 -12.84 -0.11 3.97
N PRO A 35 -13.96 -0.74 3.57
CA PRO A 35 -15.31 -0.21 3.87
C PRO A 35 -15.67 -0.15 5.37
N ARG A 36 -14.96 -0.90 6.21
CA ARG A 36 -15.26 -1.06 7.65
C ARG A 36 -14.15 -0.52 8.57
N SER A 37 -13.07 -0.01 8.00
CA SER A 37 -11.93 0.51 8.74
C SER A 37 -11.36 1.72 8.02
N ALA A 38 -10.89 2.72 8.75
CA ALA A 38 -10.23 3.90 8.16
C ALA A 38 -8.80 3.58 7.68
N ARG A 39 -8.59 2.39 7.11
CA ARG A 39 -7.31 1.87 6.62
C ARG A 39 -7.36 1.74 5.10
N TRP A 40 -6.19 1.65 4.48
CA TRP A 40 -6.07 1.33 3.06
C TRP A 40 -5.53 -0.08 2.89
N ASP A 41 -6.19 -0.90 2.06
CA ASP A 41 -5.64 -2.18 1.61
C ASP A 41 -4.80 -1.92 0.34
N VAL A 42 -3.57 -2.42 0.34
CA VAL A 42 -2.58 -2.28 -0.74
C VAL A 42 -2.28 -3.66 -1.31
N ILE A 43 -2.42 -3.79 -2.62
CA ILE A 43 -2.08 -5.01 -3.37
C ILE A 43 -1.05 -4.63 -4.43
N VAL A 44 0.06 -5.38 -4.48
CA VAL A 44 1.10 -5.22 -5.51
C VAL A 44 1.39 -6.57 -6.13
N GLU A 45 1.11 -6.70 -7.43
CA GLU A 45 1.49 -7.86 -8.24
C GLU A 45 2.82 -7.54 -8.96
N LEU A 46 3.81 -8.42 -8.79
CA LEU A 46 5.11 -8.30 -9.43
C LEU A 46 5.15 -9.00 -10.80
N GLN A 47 6.19 -8.69 -11.59
CA GLN A 47 6.39 -9.27 -12.92
C GLN A 47 6.57 -10.79 -12.91
N ASP A 48 7.03 -11.37 -11.81
CA ASP A 48 7.19 -12.82 -11.65
C ASP A 48 5.90 -13.53 -11.16
N GLY A 49 4.83 -12.79 -10.95
CA GLY A 49 3.54 -13.29 -10.45
C GLY A 49 3.43 -13.31 -8.93
N THR A 50 4.43 -12.84 -8.19
CA THR A 50 4.33 -12.70 -6.73
C THR A 50 3.37 -11.58 -6.36
N GLU A 51 2.44 -11.86 -5.45
CA GLU A 51 1.53 -10.86 -4.88
C GLU A 51 1.97 -10.47 -3.47
N VAL A 52 2.07 -9.17 -3.24
CA VAL A 52 2.38 -8.58 -1.93
C VAL A 52 1.15 -7.84 -1.44
N LEU A 53 0.71 -8.20 -0.23
CA LEU A 53 -0.47 -7.65 0.43
C LEU A 53 -0.04 -6.86 1.66
N ALA A 54 -0.56 -5.65 1.80
CA ALA A 54 -0.31 -4.82 2.97
C ALA A 54 -1.55 -4.01 3.36
N TRP A 55 -1.63 -3.60 4.62
CA TRP A 55 -2.64 -2.67 5.10
C TRP A 55 -1.99 -1.45 5.75
N VAL A 56 -2.52 -0.27 5.47
CA VAL A 56 -2.04 1.00 6.02
C VAL A 56 -3.10 1.55 6.96
N ASP A 57 -2.89 1.32 8.26
CA ASP A 57 -3.74 1.89 9.30
C ASP A 57 -3.62 3.41 9.36
N THR A 58 -4.60 4.06 9.98
CA THR A 58 -4.73 5.53 10.00
C THR A 58 -3.47 6.24 10.51
N ASP A 59 -2.76 5.65 11.47
CA ASP A 59 -1.51 6.19 12.04
C ASP A 59 -0.32 6.14 11.05
N HIS A 60 -0.41 5.28 10.03
CA HIS A 60 0.61 5.08 9.01
C HIS A 60 0.26 5.72 7.66
N GLN A 61 -0.84 6.49 7.57
CA GLN A 61 -1.26 7.20 6.34
C GLN A 61 -0.40 8.46 6.06
N THR A 62 0.91 8.27 6.03
CA THR A 62 1.95 9.23 5.66
C THR A 62 2.88 8.59 4.63
N PRO A 63 3.66 9.36 3.86
CA PRO A 63 4.62 8.79 2.92
C PRO A 63 5.57 7.77 3.57
N GLN A 64 6.10 8.09 4.76
CA GLN A 64 7.02 7.22 5.50
C GLN A 64 6.32 5.98 6.07
N GLY A 65 5.07 6.13 6.52
CA GLY A 65 4.29 5.01 7.02
C GLY A 65 3.93 4.01 5.92
N VAL A 66 3.50 4.49 4.76
CA VAL A 66 3.25 3.66 3.57
C VAL A 66 4.53 2.95 3.14
N GLU A 67 5.66 3.68 3.09
CA GLU A 67 6.95 3.09 2.76
C GLU A 67 7.35 1.96 3.72
N ALA A 68 7.28 2.20 5.03
CA ALA A 68 7.62 1.20 6.04
C ALA A 68 6.74 -0.06 5.94
N VAL A 69 5.43 0.13 5.76
CA VAL A 69 4.46 -0.97 5.62
C VAL A 69 4.75 -1.81 4.38
N VAL A 70 5.00 -1.15 3.23
CA VAL A 70 5.26 -1.85 1.97
C VAL A 70 6.62 -2.56 2.01
N LEU A 71 7.66 -1.92 2.58
CA LEU A 71 8.96 -2.57 2.77
C LEU A 71 8.86 -3.81 3.65
N GLN A 72 8.11 -3.73 4.76
CA GLN A 72 7.90 -4.89 5.63
C GLN A 72 7.17 -6.01 4.88
N ALA A 73 6.12 -5.69 4.13
CA ALA A 73 5.37 -6.69 3.36
C ALA A 73 6.25 -7.36 2.27
N MET A 74 7.13 -6.59 1.61
CA MET A 74 8.12 -7.12 0.67
C MET A 74 9.11 -8.07 1.36
N HIS A 75 9.60 -7.70 2.54
CA HIS A 75 10.49 -8.54 3.35
C HIS A 75 9.79 -9.84 3.80
N ASP A 76 8.55 -9.75 4.25
CA ASP A 76 7.76 -10.92 4.67
C ASP A 76 7.46 -11.88 3.51
N ALA A 77 7.39 -11.35 2.28
CA ALA A 77 7.32 -12.13 1.04
C ALA A 77 8.67 -12.69 0.56
N GLY A 78 9.78 -12.38 1.25
CA GLY A 78 11.13 -12.84 0.90
C GLY A 78 11.77 -12.10 -0.28
N LEU A 79 11.34 -10.85 -0.54
CA LEU A 79 11.70 -10.06 -1.72
C LEU A 79 12.68 -8.89 -1.45
N ALA A 80 13.08 -8.70 -0.19
CA ALA A 80 13.98 -7.65 0.30
C ALA A 80 15.22 -8.25 0.97
#